data_AF-A0A936B1A2-F1
#
_entry.id   AF-A0A936B1A2-F1
#
_cell.length_a   1.000
_cell.length_b   1.000
_cell.length_c   1.000
_cell.angle_alpha   90.00
_cell.angle_beta   90.00
_cell.angle_gamma   90.00
#
_symmetry.space_group_name_H-M   'P 1'
#
loop_
_entity.id
_entity.type
_entity.pdbx_description
1 polymer ?
#
loop_
_entity_poly.entity_id
_entity_poly.type
_entity_poly.pdbx_seq_one_letter_code
_entity_poly.pdbx_strand_id
1 'polypeptide(L)'
;MTRPKIQQFEYELADNVAFDDKAWQTRQEPIPIVGQELAFVALVQELMATRPLDTAAYHRIMRQHARAGVPWLSKYHLLHVYEQLCADGWLTFDPDVPLHLQMKPVRTQAGVTVVTVLTKPYACPGKCIFCPTDVRMPKSYLHDEPGAQRAERYAFDPYDQTAGRISALEKIGHPVEKIELLILGGTWSSYPRAYQEWFVHRCFEAMNGQESPDLATAQQVNSTAVRRNVGLVVETRQDHITPDELRWMRYLGVTKVQVGIQSMDERVLALNMRGHDGQATRDAFRLLRLGGFKIHGHWMPNLLGATPASDMADYASLWDDPAIRPDELKIYPCMLLENAELYAYWQRGEYQPYTEEEVLNVLVECKAITPRYARLTRVVRDIPTTNVVAGFTKANLRQLAQKRLKEEGRPCQCIRCREVRRTEITAAEMRLRVEEYATVGTMEYFLGMETAEGKLAGFLRLSLPDPNQELPLPELANHAMIREVHVYGPALPLGEESQGEAQHMGLGMWLIGEAKRRAREAGYGRVAVISAIGTQQYYAKHGFVVDGLYMTCPL
;
A
#
# COMPACT_ATOMS: atom_id res chain seq x y z
N MET A 1 13.82 -53.45 5.22
CA MET A 1 12.68 -53.22 4.30
C MET A 1 12.79 -51.80 3.78
N THR A 2 13.04 -51.70 2.49
CA THR A 2 13.52 -50.53 1.75
C THR A 2 12.37 -49.57 1.40
N ARG A 3 12.61 -48.27 1.59
CA ARG A 3 11.69 -47.18 1.24
C ARG A 3 11.47 -47.12 -0.28
N PRO A 4 10.25 -46.89 -0.78
CA PRO A 4 10.03 -46.66 -2.21
C PRO A 4 10.64 -45.31 -2.63
N LYS A 5 11.35 -45.32 -3.76
CA LYS A 5 11.94 -44.14 -4.42
C LYS A 5 10.83 -43.21 -4.91
N ILE A 6 10.87 -41.96 -4.46
CA ILE A 6 10.09 -40.87 -5.04
C ILE A 6 10.76 -40.52 -6.38
N GLN A 7 9.98 -40.59 -7.45
CA GLN A 7 10.38 -40.20 -8.81
C GLN A 7 10.60 -38.68 -8.82
N GLN A 8 11.86 -38.25 -8.94
CA GLN A 8 12.19 -36.86 -9.27
C GLN A 8 11.73 -36.61 -10.71
N PHE A 9 10.79 -35.68 -10.89
CA PHE A 9 10.55 -35.09 -12.20
C PHE A 9 11.62 -34.00 -12.38
N GLU A 10 12.67 -34.33 -13.14
CA GLU A 10 13.60 -33.34 -13.68
C GLU A 10 12.85 -32.51 -14.73
N TYR A 11 12.69 -31.22 -14.46
CA TYR A 11 12.30 -30.26 -15.48
C TYR A 11 13.56 -29.94 -16.31
N GLU A 12 13.64 -30.49 -17.53
CA GLU A 12 14.52 -29.94 -18.56
C GLU A 12 14.00 -28.54 -18.91
N LEU A 13 14.64 -27.52 -18.34
CA LEU A 13 14.53 -26.16 -18.83
C LEU A 13 15.02 -26.17 -20.28
N ALA A 14 14.14 -25.81 -21.21
CA ALA A 14 14.54 -25.55 -22.59
C ALA A 14 15.49 -24.36 -22.59
N ASP A 15 16.79 -24.65 -22.57
CA ASP A 15 17.83 -23.72 -22.96
C ASP A 15 17.51 -23.22 -24.38
N ASN A 16 17.72 -21.92 -24.60
CA ASN A 16 17.53 -21.16 -25.84
C ASN A 16 16.17 -20.47 -26.02
N VAL A 17 15.92 -19.46 -25.18
CA VAL A 17 15.67 -18.13 -25.74
C VAL A 17 16.81 -17.23 -25.26
N ALA A 18 17.90 -17.20 -26.00
CA ALA A 18 18.94 -16.19 -25.81
C ALA A 18 18.31 -14.83 -26.12
N PHE A 19 17.85 -14.15 -25.08
CA PHE A 19 17.48 -12.75 -25.14
C PHE A 19 18.79 -11.97 -25.36
N ASP A 20 18.78 -11.03 -26.31
CA ASP A 20 19.96 -10.24 -26.63
C ASP A 20 20.30 -9.29 -25.47
N ASP A 21 21.07 -9.80 -24.51
CA ASP A 21 21.58 -9.08 -23.35
C ASP A 21 22.36 -7.81 -23.77
N LYS A 22 22.96 -7.80 -24.97
CA LYS A 22 23.71 -6.64 -25.46
C LYS A 22 22.81 -5.43 -25.73
N ALA A 23 21.56 -5.62 -26.17
CA ALA A 23 20.64 -4.51 -26.45
C ALA A 23 20.07 -3.86 -25.16
N TRP A 24 20.07 -4.59 -24.04
CA TRP A 24 19.64 -4.08 -22.72
C TRP A 24 20.81 -3.55 -21.89
N GLN A 25 21.99 -4.17 -21.97
CA GLN A 25 23.22 -3.70 -21.32
C GLN A 25 23.78 -2.42 -21.96
N THR A 26 23.63 -2.22 -23.27
CA THR A 26 24.03 -0.96 -23.95
C THR A 26 23.25 0.28 -23.47
N ARG A 27 22.14 0.11 -22.73
CA ARG A 27 21.41 1.23 -22.10
C ARG A 27 21.86 1.54 -20.67
N GLN A 28 22.94 0.92 -20.19
CA GLN A 28 23.49 1.09 -18.84
C GLN A 28 24.95 1.53 -18.81
N GLU A 29 25.56 1.78 -19.98
CA GLU A 29 26.91 2.33 -20.01
C GLU A 29 26.90 3.79 -19.49
N PRO A 30 27.83 4.16 -18.59
CA PRO A 30 28.00 5.54 -18.20
C PRO A 30 28.22 6.39 -19.44
N ILE A 31 27.43 7.44 -19.62
CA ILE A 31 27.63 8.36 -20.75
C ILE A 31 28.91 9.13 -20.48
N PRO A 32 29.93 9.03 -21.35
CA PRO A 32 31.15 9.79 -21.17
C PRO A 32 30.82 11.28 -21.30
N ILE A 33 30.90 11.99 -20.17
CA ILE A 33 30.68 13.44 -20.07
C ILE A 33 32.00 14.18 -20.33
N VAL A 34 33.14 13.49 -20.15
CA VAL A 34 34.49 14.04 -20.25
C VAL A 34 34.73 14.64 -21.64
N GLY A 35 35.04 15.95 -21.68
CA GLY A 35 35.25 16.72 -22.90
C GLY A 35 33.97 17.29 -23.55
N GLN A 36 32.79 17.09 -22.95
CA GLN A 36 31.51 17.65 -23.39
C GLN A 36 30.72 18.34 -22.25
N GLU A 37 31.39 18.63 -21.13
CA GLU A 37 30.77 19.10 -19.89
C GLU A 37 29.92 20.36 -20.12
N LEU A 38 30.45 21.34 -20.85
CA LEU A 38 29.73 22.57 -21.19
C LEU A 38 28.45 22.32 -22.01
N ALA A 39 28.45 21.33 -22.91
CA ALA A 39 27.30 20.99 -23.72
C ALA A 39 26.21 20.31 -22.87
N PHE A 40 26.60 19.42 -21.96
CA PHE A 40 25.67 18.80 -21.00
C PHE A 40 25.14 19.80 -19.96
N VAL A 41 25.97 20.73 -19.48
CA VAL A 41 25.54 21.85 -18.62
C VAL A 41 24.47 22.69 -19.32
N ALA A 42 24.70 23.08 -20.58
CA ALA A 42 23.73 23.85 -21.35
C ALA A 42 22.41 23.09 -21.56
N LEU A 43 22.48 21.78 -21.86
CA LEU A 43 21.29 20.92 -21.98
C LEU A 43 20.49 20.88 -20.67
N VAL A 44 21.15 20.64 -19.54
CA VAL A 44 20.49 20.57 -18.24
C VAL A 44 19.87 21.91 -17.87
N GLN A 45 20.59 23.01 -18.05
CA GLN A 45 20.09 24.36 -17.76
C GLN A 45 18.87 24.74 -18.63
N GLU A 46 18.86 24.40 -19.92
CA GLU A 46 17.71 24.67 -20.81
C GLU A 46 16.49 23.81 -20.45
N LEU A 47 16.71 22.55 -20.08
CA LEU A 47 15.65 21.68 -19.56
C LEU A 47 15.06 22.24 -18.26
N MET A 48 15.89 22.78 -17.36
CA MET A 48 15.48 23.40 -16.11
C MET A 48 14.71 24.71 -16.30
N ALA A 49 15.17 25.56 -17.22
CA ALA A 49 14.54 26.84 -17.55
C ALA A 49 13.16 26.67 -18.20
N THR A 50 12.90 25.51 -18.81
CA THR A 50 11.62 25.23 -19.48
C THR A 50 10.57 24.75 -18.48
N ARG A 51 9.62 25.61 -18.11
CA ARG A 51 8.46 25.28 -17.26
C ARG A 51 7.14 25.66 -17.95
N PRO A 52 6.18 24.72 -18.14
CA PRO A 52 6.24 23.29 -17.80
C PRO A 52 7.06 22.48 -18.81
N LEU A 53 7.79 21.46 -18.34
CA LEU A 53 8.49 20.51 -19.20
C LEU A 53 7.60 19.31 -19.55
N ASP A 54 6.76 19.48 -20.57
CA ASP A 54 5.98 18.38 -21.13
C ASP A 54 6.80 17.48 -22.07
N THR A 55 6.18 16.40 -22.57
CA THR A 55 6.87 15.44 -23.46
C THR A 55 7.29 16.08 -24.79
N ALA A 56 6.52 17.03 -25.32
CA ALA A 56 6.82 17.69 -26.57
C ALA A 56 8.00 18.68 -26.42
N ALA A 57 8.02 19.43 -25.33
CA ALA A 57 9.10 20.34 -24.96
C ALA A 57 10.40 19.56 -24.72
N TYR A 58 10.34 18.45 -23.96
CA TYR A 58 11.48 17.56 -23.75
C TYR A 58 12.06 17.05 -25.08
N HIS A 59 11.22 16.49 -25.96
CA HIS A 59 11.68 16.00 -27.26
C HIS A 59 12.21 17.12 -28.18
N ARG A 60 11.74 18.35 -28.04
CA ARG A 60 12.25 19.49 -28.81
C ARG A 60 13.66 19.86 -28.34
N ILE A 61 13.86 20.04 -27.03
CA ILE A 61 15.15 20.41 -26.44
C ILE A 61 16.18 19.31 -26.70
N MET A 62 15.82 18.05 -26.49
CA MET A 62 16.71 16.92 -26.80
C MET A 62 17.12 16.86 -28.28
N ARG A 63 16.22 17.18 -29.22
CA ARG A 63 16.56 17.24 -30.65
C ARG A 63 17.51 18.39 -30.99
N GLN A 64 17.37 19.52 -30.30
CA GLN A 64 18.23 20.69 -30.50
C GLN A 64 19.67 20.39 -30.05
N HIS A 65 19.83 19.85 -28.84
CA HIS A 65 21.14 19.48 -28.30
C HIS A 65 21.75 18.27 -29.01
N ALA A 66 20.92 17.35 -29.53
CA ALA A 66 21.38 16.27 -30.40
C ALA A 66 22.04 16.76 -31.69
N ARG A 67 21.57 17.87 -32.26
CA ARG A 67 22.22 18.51 -33.42
C ARG A 67 23.53 19.20 -33.04
N ALA A 68 23.72 19.54 -31.78
CA ALA A 68 24.94 20.14 -31.25
C ALA A 68 25.97 19.09 -30.77
N GLY A 69 25.71 17.81 -30.99
CA GLY A 69 26.65 16.72 -30.70
C GLY A 69 26.38 15.96 -29.39
N VAL A 70 25.38 16.37 -28.60
CA VAL A 70 25.02 15.67 -27.35
C VAL A 70 24.19 14.41 -27.68
N PRO A 71 24.51 13.22 -27.15
CA PRO A 71 23.72 12.02 -27.43
C PRO A 71 22.27 12.16 -26.94
N TRP A 72 21.36 11.45 -27.60
CA TRP A 72 19.97 11.40 -27.14
C TRP A 72 19.89 10.70 -25.78
N LEU A 73 19.59 11.47 -24.74
CA LEU A 73 19.44 10.98 -23.39
C LEU A 73 17.99 10.66 -23.05
N SER A 74 17.82 9.54 -22.35
CA SER A 74 16.62 9.33 -21.54
C SER A 74 16.66 10.26 -20.33
N LYS A 75 15.51 10.54 -19.73
CA LYS A 75 15.42 11.31 -18.48
C LYS A 75 16.24 10.70 -17.33
N TYR A 76 16.40 9.37 -17.32
CA TYR A 76 17.28 8.66 -16.39
C TYR A 76 18.74 9.03 -16.59
N HIS A 77 19.21 8.93 -17.83
CA HIS A 77 20.58 9.31 -18.19
C HIS A 77 20.86 10.78 -17.90
N LEU A 78 19.89 11.67 -18.12
CA LEU A 78 20.00 13.08 -17.74
C LEU A 78 20.16 13.29 -16.24
N LEU A 79 19.46 12.51 -15.42
CA LEU A 79 19.58 12.61 -13.96
C LEU A 79 20.98 12.20 -13.50
N HIS A 80 21.51 11.09 -14.02
CA HIS A 80 22.89 10.67 -13.73
C HIS A 80 23.93 11.68 -14.24
N VAL A 81 23.76 12.21 -15.45
CA VAL A 81 24.63 13.26 -15.99
C VAL A 81 24.59 14.50 -15.10
N TYR A 82 23.42 14.88 -14.60
CA TYR A 82 23.27 15.99 -13.67
C TYR A 82 23.99 15.74 -12.33
N GLU A 83 23.75 14.58 -11.71
CA GLU A 83 24.40 14.19 -10.45
C GLU A 83 25.93 14.18 -10.59
N GLN A 84 26.44 13.66 -11.70
CA GLN A 84 27.87 13.63 -12.01
C GLN A 84 28.44 15.05 -12.22
N LEU A 85 27.75 15.92 -13.00
CA LEU A 85 28.15 17.32 -13.17
C LEU A 85 28.17 18.08 -11.84
N CYS A 86 27.27 17.74 -10.90
CA CYS A 86 27.31 18.30 -9.56
C CYS A 86 28.48 17.77 -8.72
N ALA A 87 28.74 16.47 -8.76
CA ALA A 87 29.88 15.86 -8.07
C ALA A 87 31.23 16.43 -8.56
N ASP A 88 31.32 16.70 -9.87
CA ASP A 88 32.51 17.23 -10.53
C ASP A 88 32.62 18.77 -10.44
N GLY A 89 31.66 19.44 -9.80
CA GLY A 89 31.69 20.89 -9.55
C GLY A 89 31.27 21.79 -10.72
N TRP A 90 30.73 21.22 -11.80
CA TRP A 90 30.22 21.98 -12.96
C TRP A 90 28.84 22.59 -12.73
N LEU A 91 28.05 22.00 -11.82
CA LEU A 91 26.73 22.50 -11.43
C LEU A 91 26.57 22.47 -9.91
N THR A 92 25.81 23.41 -9.35
CA THR A 92 25.35 23.31 -7.96
C THR A 92 24.15 22.38 -7.89
N PHE A 93 24.16 21.44 -6.93
CA PHE A 93 23.01 20.56 -6.71
C PHE A 93 21.80 21.37 -6.25
N ASP A 94 20.68 21.17 -6.94
CA ASP A 94 19.39 21.81 -6.74
C ASP A 94 18.33 20.68 -6.61
N PRO A 95 17.66 20.56 -5.46
CA PRO A 95 16.69 19.50 -5.20
C PRO A 95 15.46 19.55 -6.12
N ASP A 96 15.19 20.67 -6.79
CA ASP A 96 14.09 20.79 -7.76
C ASP A 96 14.38 20.10 -9.09
N VAL A 97 15.66 19.88 -9.42
CA VAL A 97 16.09 19.34 -10.73
C VAL A 97 15.69 17.88 -10.90
N PRO A 98 15.94 16.97 -9.94
CA PRO A 98 15.42 15.61 -9.99
C PRO A 98 13.88 15.58 -10.08
N LEU A 99 13.19 16.45 -9.35
CA LEU A 99 11.73 16.54 -9.35
C LEU A 99 11.16 16.96 -10.70
N HIS A 100 11.86 17.83 -11.42
CA HIS A 100 11.50 18.34 -12.74
C HIS A 100 11.82 17.36 -13.87
N LEU A 101 12.96 16.66 -13.78
CA LEU A 101 13.42 15.70 -14.78
C LEU A 101 12.82 14.29 -14.64
N GLN A 102 12.11 13.99 -13.55
CA GLN A 102 11.43 12.71 -13.33
C GLN A 102 10.50 12.30 -14.51
N MET A 103 10.53 11.01 -14.87
CA MET A 103 9.75 10.45 -15.99
C MET A 103 8.25 10.38 -15.70
N LYS A 104 7.87 10.26 -14.42
CA LYS A 104 6.48 10.27 -13.96
C LYS A 104 6.43 11.08 -12.67
N PRO A 105 5.47 12.00 -12.50
CA PRO A 105 5.29 12.66 -11.21
C PRO A 105 5.09 11.59 -10.14
N VAL A 106 5.89 11.66 -9.08
CA VAL A 106 5.83 10.80 -7.90
C VAL A 106 4.38 10.71 -7.43
N ARG A 107 3.74 9.54 -7.62
CA ARG A 107 2.42 9.23 -7.04
C ARG A 107 2.52 8.88 -5.55
N THR A 108 3.73 8.71 -5.02
CA THR A 108 4.02 8.44 -3.61
C THR A 108 4.01 9.74 -2.81
N GLN A 109 2.84 10.05 -2.25
CA GLN A 109 2.46 11.38 -1.71
C GLN A 109 2.97 11.66 -0.28
N ALA A 110 3.51 10.65 0.41
CA ALA A 110 4.00 10.77 1.79
C ALA A 110 5.51 10.49 1.93
N GLY A 111 6.25 10.43 0.81
CA GLY A 111 7.65 9.97 0.82
C GLY A 111 7.80 8.50 1.23
N VAL A 112 6.70 7.73 1.27
CA VAL A 112 6.67 6.28 1.49
C VAL A 112 6.42 5.59 0.16
N THR A 113 7.28 4.65 -0.19
CA THR A 113 7.23 3.91 -1.44
C THR A 113 6.70 2.51 -1.25
N VAL A 114 5.70 2.17 -2.05
CA VAL A 114 5.06 0.86 -2.03
C VAL A 114 5.86 -0.12 -2.87
N VAL A 115 6.39 -1.16 -2.22
CA VAL A 115 7.04 -2.30 -2.86
C VAL A 115 6.10 -3.49 -2.74
N THR A 116 5.59 -3.96 -3.88
CA THR A 116 4.71 -5.13 -3.94
C THR A 116 5.48 -6.33 -4.46
N VAL A 117 5.41 -7.43 -3.70
CA VAL A 117 5.96 -8.75 -4.05
C VAL A 117 4.86 -9.80 -3.98
N LEU A 118 4.97 -10.87 -4.77
CA LEU A 118 4.00 -11.97 -4.75
C LEU A 118 4.67 -13.23 -4.20
N THR A 119 3.90 -13.94 -3.38
CA THR A 119 4.23 -15.30 -2.94
C THR A 119 4.13 -16.29 -4.10
N LYS A 120 4.73 -17.48 -3.95
CA LYS A 120 4.63 -18.55 -4.96
C LYS A 120 3.19 -19.09 -5.07
N PRO A 121 2.80 -19.70 -6.20
CA PRO A 121 1.55 -20.42 -6.31
C PRO A 121 1.39 -21.45 -5.18
N TYR A 122 0.24 -21.42 -4.52
CA TYR A 122 -0.07 -22.32 -3.41
C TYR A 122 -1.58 -22.54 -3.32
N ALA A 123 -1.98 -23.67 -2.75
CA ALA A 123 -3.39 -24.03 -2.62
C ALA A 123 -4.11 -23.02 -1.74
N CYS A 124 -5.19 -22.44 -2.26
CA CYS A 124 -6.13 -21.64 -1.48
C CYS A 124 -7.27 -22.56 -1.02
N PRO A 125 -7.69 -22.52 0.26
CA PRO A 125 -8.82 -23.32 0.73
C PRO A 125 -10.17 -22.84 0.16
N GLY A 126 -10.22 -21.65 -0.43
CA GLY A 126 -11.42 -21.09 -1.05
C GLY A 126 -11.74 -21.68 -2.42
N LYS A 127 -13.03 -21.86 -2.68
CA LYS A 127 -13.58 -22.32 -3.96
C LYS A 127 -14.37 -21.21 -4.69
N CYS A 128 -13.98 -19.95 -4.48
CA CYS A 128 -14.72 -18.80 -4.98
C CYS A 128 -14.84 -18.84 -6.52
N ILE A 129 -16.06 -18.78 -7.04
CA ILE A 129 -16.33 -18.92 -8.48
C ILE A 129 -15.79 -17.76 -9.32
N PHE A 130 -15.69 -16.57 -8.74
CA PHE A 130 -15.21 -15.35 -9.40
C PHE A 130 -13.67 -15.22 -9.39
N CYS A 131 -12.96 -16.06 -8.61
CA CYS A 131 -11.50 -15.99 -8.55
C CYS A 131 -10.90 -16.68 -9.79
N PRO A 132 -10.11 -15.98 -10.61
CA PRO A 132 -9.40 -16.63 -11.70
C PRO A 132 -8.41 -17.68 -11.17
N THR A 133 -8.16 -18.69 -12.00
CA THR A 133 -7.16 -19.72 -11.73
C THR A 133 -6.17 -19.76 -12.89
N ASP A 134 -4.93 -19.35 -12.64
CA ASP A 134 -3.80 -19.55 -13.53
C ASP A 134 -2.79 -20.40 -12.76
N VAL A 135 -2.39 -21.56 -13.31
CA VAL A 135 -1.51 -22.53 -12.64
C VAL A 135 -0.12 -21.95 -12.34
N ARG A 136 0.29 -20.89 -13.05
CA ARG A 136 1.57 -20.19 -12.85
C ARG A 136 1.51 -19.17 -11.73
N MET A 137 0.33 -18.81 -11.24
CA MET A 137 0.12 -17.68 -10.34
C MET A 137 -0.54 -18.08 -9.03
N PRO A 138 -0.33 -17.32 -7.95
CA PRO A 138 -1.17 -17.41 -6.76
C PRO A 138 -2.65 -17.19 -7.11
N LYS A 139 -3.53 -17.84 -6.34
CA LYS A 139 -4.98 -17.75 -6.55
C LYS A 139 -5.42 -16.29 -6.68
N SER A 140 -6.30 -16.02 -7.64
CA SER A 140 -6.83 -14.70 -7.99
C SER A 140 -5.91 -13.78 -8.79
N TYR A 141 -4.66 -14.14 -9.07
CA TYR A 141 -3.74 -13.35 -9.92
C TYR A 141 -3.63 -13.97 -11.32
N LEU A 142 -3.48 -13.12 -12.33
CA LEU A 142 -3.23 -13.50 -13.72
C LEU A 142 -1.79 -13.20 -14.11
N HIS A 143 -1.19 -14.05 -14.95
CA HIS A 143 0.21 -13.93 -15.34
C HIS A 143 0.54 -12.63 -16.07
N ASP A 144 -0.44 -12.02 -16.74
CA ASP A 144 -0.28 -10.79 -17.53
C ASP A 144 -0.54 -9.51 -16.72
N GLU A 145 -0.86 -9.62 -15.42
CA GLU A 145 -0.85 -8.49 -14.51
C GLU A 145 0.59 -7.97 -14.31
N PRO A 146 0.87 -6.65 -14.38
CA PRO A 146 2.25 -6.15 -14.30
C PRO A 146 3.01 -6.56 -13.03
N GLY A 147 2.30 -6.76 -11.91
CA GLY A 147 2.87 -7.27 -10.66
C GLY A 147 3.24 -8.75 -10.73
N ALA A 148 2.35 -9.56 -11.30
CA ALA A 148 2.54 -10.99 -11.51
C ALA A 148 3.69 -11.28 -12.49
N GLN A 149 3.75 -10.56 -13.63
CA GLN A 149 4.86 -10.67 -14.59
C GLN A 149 6.23 -10.36 -13.97
N ARG A 150 6.29 -9.50 -12.96
CA ARG A 150 7.55 -9.23 -12.24
C ARG A 150 7.90 -10.38 -11.31
N ALA A 151 6.92 -10.90 -10.57
CA ALA A 151 7.12 -12.01 -9.66
C ALA A 151 7.56 -13.28 -10.38
N GLU A 152 6.88 -13.62 -11.49
CA GLU A 152 7.19 -14.79 -12.31
C GLU A 152 8.59 -14.74 -12.91
N ARG A 153 9.04 -13.56 -13.38
CA ARG A 153 10.40 -13.38 -13.90
C ARG A 153 11.50 -13.64 -12.87
N TYR A 154 11.19 -13.44 -11.60
CA TYR A 154 12.10 -13.76 -10.49
C TYR A 154 11.75 -15.10 -9.84
N ALA A 155 10.97 -15.96 -10.50
CA ALA A 155 10.52 -17.25 -9.98
C ALA A 155 9.91 -17.19 -8.56
N PHE A 156 9.26 -16.06 -8.24
CA PHE A 156 8.70 -15.76 -6.92
C PHE A 156 9.73 -15.70 -5.77
N ASP A 157 11.02 -15.49 -6.08
CA ASP A 157 12.05 -15.26 -5.06
C ASP A 157 11.79 -13.93 -4.32
N PRO A 158 11.66 -13.95 -2.99
CA PRO A 158 11.36 -12.75 -2.20
C PRO A 158 12.47 -11.68 -2.22
N TYR A 159 13.74 -12.09 -2.29
CA TYR A 159 14.87 -11.17 -2.32
C TYR A 159 14.92 -10.46 -3.67
N ASP A 160 14.95 -11.21 -4.77
CA ASP A 160 15.09 -10.67 -6.13
C ASP A 160 13.89 -9.79 -6.52
N GLN A 161 12.67 -10.18 -6.13
CA GLN A 161 11.49 -9.34 -6.32
C GLN A 161 11.63 -7.99 -5.59
N THR A 162 12.08 -8.02 -4.34
CA THR A 162 12.20 -6.82 -3.50
C THR A 162 13.33 -5.92 -4.01
N ALA A 163 14.53 -6.48 -4.18
CA ALA A 163 15.72 -5.77 -4.67
C ALA A 163 15.50 -5.22 -6.07
N GLY A 164 14.96 -6.03 -6.99
CA GLY A 164 14.63 -5.61 -8.35
C GLY A 164 13.60 -4.49 -8.39
N ARG A 165 12.60 -4.52 -7.49
CA ARG A 165 11.60 -3.45 -7.41
C ARG A 165 12.17 -2.16 -6.84
N ILE A 166 12.99 -2.24 -5.79
CA ILE A 166 13.70 -1.09 -5.21
C ILE A 166 14.58 -0.43 -6.27
N SER A 167 15.45 -1.22 -6.93
CA SER A 167 16.34 -0.72 -7.99
C SER A 167 15.57 -0.06 -9.13
N ALA A 168 14.45 -0.66 -9.56
CA ALA A 168 13.62 -0.08 -10.61
C ALA A 168 13.00 1.27 -10.21
N LEU A 169 12.69 1.47 -8.92
CA LEU A 169 12.12 2.71 -8.38
C LEU A 169 13.19 3.79 -8.22
N GLU A 170 14.37 3.45 -7.70
CA GLU A 170 15.54 4.33 -7.61
C GLU A 170 15.92 4.85 -9.01
N LYS A 171 15.98 3.96 -10.01
CA LYS A 171 16.28 4.31 -11.42
C LYS A 171 15.26 5.25 -12.06
N ILE A 172 14.06 5.42 -11.50
CA ILE A 172 13.09 6.40 -12.00
C ILE A 172 12.95 7.61 -11.07
N GLY A 173 13.88 7.76 -10.11
CA GLY A 173 13.98 8.89 -9.20
C GLY A 173 12.94 8.86 -8.06
N HIS A 174 12.34 7.71 -7.75
CA HIS A 174 11.44 7.59 -6.62
C HIS A 174 12.24 7.34 -5.32
N PRO A 175 11.91 8.03 -4.21
CA PRO A 175 12.54 7.78 -2.91
C PRO A 175 12.26 6.36 -2.43
N VAL A 176 13.23 5.69 -1.83
CA VAL A 176 13.09 4.31 -1.30
C VAL A 176 13.61 4.16 0.13
N GLU A 177 13.81 5.28 0.83
CA GLU A 177 14.27 5.30 2.22
C GLU A 177 13.18 4.81 3.18
N LYS A 178 11.91 4.94 2.77
CA LYS A 178 10.73 4.47 3.51
C LYS A 178 9.91 3.56 2.60
N ILE A 179 9.86 2.28 2.92
CA ILE A 179 9.18 1.25 2.14
C ILE A 179 7.97 0.72 2.91
N GLU A 180 6.79 0.77 2.30
CA GLU A 180 5.65 -0.07 2.70
C GLU A 180 5.70 -1.34 1.83
N LEU A 181 6.03 -2.47 2.45
CA LEU A 181 6.13 -3.76 1.80
C LEU A 181 4.76 -4.44 1.77
N LEU A 182 4.27 -4.76 0.59
CA LEU A 182 3.01 -5.48 0.37
C LEU A 182 3.35 -6.88 -0.14
N ILE A 183 3.09 -7.89 0.70
CA ILE A 183 3.17 -9.29 0.32
C ILE A 183 1.78 -9.73 -0.11
N LEU A 184 1.64 -9.97 -1.40
CA LEU A 184 0.39 -10.36 -2.05
C LEU A 184 0.44 -11.81 -2.57
N GLY A 185 -0.71 -12.34 -2.96
CA GLY A 185 -0.89 -13.66 -3.53
C GLY A 185 -2.18 -14.35 -3.06
N GLY A 186 -2.05 -15.60 -2.62
CA GLY A 186 -3.20 -16.38 -2.14
C GLY A 186 -3.64 -15.98 -0.74
N THR A 187 -3.89 -16.98 0.10
CA THR A 187 -4.17 -16.76 1.53
C THR A 187 -2.86 -16.85 2.29
N TRP A 188 -2.30 -15.71 2.74
CA TRP A 188 -1.02 -15.68 3.47
C TRP A 188 -0.96 -16.74 4.57
N SER A 189 -2.00 -16.82 5.38
CA SER A 189 -2.09 -17.72 6.53
C SER A 189 -2.22 -19.21 6.18
N SER A 190 -2.38 -19.58 4.90
CA SER A 190 -2.38 -20.98 4.46
C SER A 190 -0.97 -21.49 4.14
N TYR A 191 0.02 -20.62 3.96
CA TYR A 191 1.40 -21.02 3.71
C TYR A 191 2.05 -21.55 5.00
N PRO A 192 2.96 -22.54 4.92
CA PRO A 192 3.69 -23.02 6.09
C PRO A 192 4.47 -21.90 6.79
N ARG A 193 4.52 -21.92 8.12
CA ARG A 193 5.22 -20.94 8.97
C ARG A 193 6.67 -20.71 8.52
N ALA A 194 7.42 -21.79 8.25
CA ALA A 194 8.80 -21.72 7.75
C ALA A 194 8.92 -20.97 6.41
N TYR A 195 7.94 -21.12 5.49
CA TYR A 195 7.93 -20.37 4.24
C TYR A 195 7.62 -18.89 4.48
N GLN A 196 6.65 -18.58 5.34
CA GLN A 196 6.28 -17.21 5.70
C GLN A 196 7.47 -16.46 6.30
N GLU A 197 8.16 -17.06 7.26
CA GLU A 197 9.33 -16.50 7.93
C GLU A 197 10.49 -16.28 6.96
N TRP A 198 10.86 -17.32 6.19
CA TRP A 198 11.89 -17.22 5.15
C TRP A 198 11.56 -16.11 4.14
N PHE A 199 10.31 -16.01 3.71
CA PHE A 199 9.90 -15.02 2.71
C PHE A 199 10.09 -13.60 3.24
N VAL A 200 9.62 -13.33 4.46
CA VAL A 200 9.77 -12.02 5.11
C VAL A 200 11.25 -11.71 5.39
N HIS A 201 12.02 -12.70 5.85
CA HIS A 201 13.45 -12.59 6.11
C HIS A 201 14.21 -12.13 4.86
N ARG A 202 14.02 -12.83 3.73
CA ARG A 202 14.66 -12.48 2.46
C ARG A 202 14.25 -11.10 1.93
N CYS A 203 13.00 -10.66 2.17
CA CYS A 203 12.60 -9.29 1.84
C CYS A 203 13.34 -8.25 2.69
N PHE A 204 13.56 -8.51 3.99
CA PHE A 204 14.37 -7.64 4.84
C PHE A 204 15.83 -7.59 4.40
N GLU A 205 16.43 -8.71 4.03
CA GLU A 205 17.79 -8.75 3.47
C GLU A 205 17.92 -7.92 2.20
N ALA A 206 16.94 -7.98 1.30
CA ALA A 206 16.92 -7.14 0.09
C ALA A 206 16.82 -5.64 0.40
N MET A 207 16.04 -5.25 1.42
CA MET A 207 15.99 -3.85 1.87
C MET A 207 17.32 -3.43 2.54
N ASN A 208 17.92 -4.32 3.33
CA ASN A 208 19.17 -4.07 4.03
C ASN A 208 20.40 -4.07 3.10
N GLY A 209 20.33 -4.77 1.96
CA GLY A 209 21.44 -4.96 1.03
C GLY A 209 22.51 -5.94 1.55
N GLN A 210 22.18 -6.77 2.54
CA GLN A 210 23.09 -7.75 3.12
C GLN A 210 22.32 -8.96 3.67
N GLU A 211 23.00 -10.11 3.70
CA GLU A 211 22.49 -11.33 4.33
C GLU A 211 22.60 -11.26 5.87
N SER A 212 21.87 -12.16 6.53
CA SER A 212 21.72 -12.23 7.97
C SER A 212 21.35 -13.66 8.41
N PRO A 213 21.75 -14.09 9.61
CA PRO A 213 21.57 -15.47 10.06
C PRO A 213 20.09 -15.84 10.30
N ASP A 214 19.26 -14.87 10.67
CA ASP A 214 17.85 -15.06 10.98
C ASP A 214 17.02 -13.78 10.77
N LEU A 215 15.69 -13.92 10.82
CA LEU A 215 14.75 -12.82 10.65
C LEU A 215 14.94 -11.73 11.72
N ALA A 216 15.19 -12.09 12.97
CA ALA A 216 15.34 -11.14 14.07
C ALA A 216 16.53 -10.20 13.82
N THR A 217 17.66 -10.74 13.37
CA THR A 217 18.85 -9.97 12.98
C THR A 217 18.54 -9.07 11.79
N ALA A 218 17.84 -9.59 10.77
CA ALA A 218 17.44 -8.81 9.60
C ALA A 218 16.54 -7.61 9.97
N GLN A 219 15.58 -7.83 10.88
CA GLN A 219 14.71 -6.77 11.41
C GLN A 219 15.50 -5.74 12.22
N GLN A 220 16.42 -6.18 13.10
CA GLN A 220 17.25 -5.29 13.89
C GLN A 220 18.09 -4.36 12.99
N VAL A 221 18.74 -4.91 11.96
CA VAL A 221 19.49 -4.12 10.97
C VAL A 221 18.56 -3.13 10.26
N ASN A 222 17.36 -3.58 9.85
CA ASN A 222 16.42 -2.74 9.12
C ASN A 222 15.88 -1.55 9.94
N SER A 223 15.84 -1.66 11.26
CA SER A 223 15.41 -0.56 12.16
C SER A 223 16.24 0.72 11.98
N THR A 224 17.49 0.57 11.52
CA THR A 224 18.48 1.64 11.27
C THR A 224 18.88 1.79 9.80
N ALA A 225 18.41 0.92 8.91
CA ALA A 225 18.88 0.88 7.52
C ALA A 225 18.52 2.16 6.75
N VAL A 226 19.17 2.37 5.60
CA VAL A 226 18.80 3.46 4.69
C VAL A 226 17.40 3.23 4.12
N ARG A 227 17.11 1.99 3.70
CA ARG A 227 15.81 1.57 3.14
C ARG A 227 14.98 0.87 4.21
N ARG A 228 14.17 1.65 4.93
CA ARG A 228 13.45 1.20 6.12
C ARG A 228 12.08 0.64 5.78
N ASN A 229 11.73 -0.51 6.33
CA ASN A 229 10.36 -1.00 6.31
C ASN A 229 9.51 -0.16 7.28
N VAL A 230 8.70 0.75 6.74
CA VAL A 230 7.78 1.60 7.50
C VAL A 230 6.35 1.06 7.54
N GLY A 231 6.13 -0.10 6.93
CA GLY A 231 4.89 -0.85 6.99
C GLY A 231 5.06 -2.20 6.31
N LEU A 232 4.42 -3.22 6.87
CA LEU A 232 4.38 -4.55 6.28
C LEU A 232 2.92 -5.00 6.22
N VAL A 233 2.49 -5.37 5.02
CA VAL A 233 1.11 -5.69 4.70
C VAL A 233 1.03 -7.10 4.12
N VAL A 234 0.12 -7.91 4.66
CA VAL A 234 -0.22 -9.23 4.14
C VAL A 234 -1.70 -9.29 3.78
N GLU A 235 -2.08 -10.18 2.86
CA GLU A 235 -3.48 -10.48 2.56
C GLU A 235 -3.87 -11.91 2.95
N THR A 236 -5.00 -12.04 3.64
CA THR A 236 -5.47 -13.32 4.14
C THR A 236 -7.00 -13.38 4.20
N ARG A 237 -7.53 -14.56 4.53
CA ARG A 237 -8.95 -14.78 4.74
C ARG A 237 -9.30 -14.56 6.21
N GLN A 238 -10.50 -14.05 6.45
CA GLN A 238 -11.05 -13.83 7.79
C GLN A 238 -11.08 -15.11 8.64
N ASP A 239 -11.35 -16.26 8.04
CA ASP A 239 -11.41 -17.57 8.71
C ASP A 239 -10.04 -18.11 9.19
N HIS A 240 -8.94 -17.41 8.88
CA HIS A 240 -7.60 -17.72 9.38
C HIS A 240 -7.12 -16.77 10.49
N ILE A 241 -7.91 -15.75 10.83
CA ILE A 241 -7.54 -14.78 11.88
C ILE A 241 -7.86 -15.38 13.24
N THR A 242 -6.81 -15.74 13.97
CA THR A 242 -6.86 -16.26 15.34
C THR A 242 -5.85 -15.50 16.21
N PRO A 243 -5.95 -15.53 17.55
CA PRO A 243 -4.94 -14.94 18.44
C PRO A 243 -3.49 -15.37 18.12
N ASP A 244 -3.28 -16.65 17.81
CA ASP A 244 -1.96 -17.17 17.43
C ASP A 244 -1.49 -16.62 16.08
N GLU A 245 -2.41 -16.43 15.12
CA GLU A 245 -2.10 -15.78 13.84
C GLU A 245 -1.73 -14.31 14.05
N LEU A 246 -2.42 -13.58 14.95
CA LEU A 246 -2.06 -12.20 15.29
C LEU A 246 -0.63 -12.12 15.85
N ARG A 247 -0.31 -13.00 16.80
CA ARG A 247 1.02 -13.09 17.42
C ARG A 247 2.09 -13.39 16.38
N TRP A 248 1.82 -14.33 15.47
CA TRP A 248 2.72 -14.67 14.38
C TRP A 248 2.92 -13.51 13.39
N MET A 249 1.84 -12.87 12.94
CA MET A 249 1.92 -11.70 12.05
C MET A 249 2.72 -10.57 12.71
N ARG A 250 2.54 -10.35 14.00
CA ARG A 250 3.34 -9.36 14.74
C ARG A 250 4.81 -9.72 14.84
N TYR A 251 5.15 -10.98 15.11
CA TYR A 251 6.52 -11.47 15.09
C TYR A 251 7.22 -11.19 13.74
N LEU A 252 6.52 -11.41 12.62
CA LEU A 252 7.02 -11.09 11.28
C LEU A 252 7.18 -9.57 11.02
N GLY A 253 6.56 -8.72 11.84
CA GLY A 253 6.57 -7.27 11.69
C GLY A 253 5.35 -6.68 10.96
N VAL A 254 4.31 -7.48 10.68
CA VAL A 254 3.09 -7.05 9.96
C VAL A 254 2.35 -5.97 10.74
N THR A 255 2.01 -4.85 10.10
CA THR A 255 1.28 -3.73 10.72
C THR A 255 -0.11 -3.50 10.13
N LYS A 256 -0.41 -4.10 8.98
CA LYS A 256 -1.68 -3.98 8.28
C LYS A 256 -2.09 -5.32 7.67
N VAL A 257 -3.36 -5.67 7.78
CA VAL A 257 -3.90 -6.92 7.23
C VAL A 257 -5.00 -6.57 6.23
N GLN A 258 -4.90 -7.16 5.05
CA GLN A 258 -5.92 -7.10 4.01
C GLN A 258 -6.86 -8.31 4.13
N VAL A 259 -8.15 -8.05 4.33
CA VAL A 259 -9.16 -9.09 4.55
C VAL A 259 -10.15 -9.12 3.39
N GLY A 260 -10.30 -10.30 2.78
CA GLY A 260 -11.24 -10.56 1.69
C GLY A 260 -12.70 -10.68 2.15
N ILE A 261 -13.34 -9.57 2.57
CA ILE A 261 -14.77 -9.49 2.95
C ILE A 261 -15.65 -9.98 1.79
N GLN A 262 -15.46 -9.38 0.62
CA GLN A 262 -16.26 -9.51 -0.60
C GLN A 262 -17.69 -8.99 -0.46
N SER A 263 -18.48 -9.54 0.47
CA SER A 263 -19.83 -9.07 0.79
C SER A 263 -20.16 -9.40 2.26
N MET A 264 -21.13 -8.70 2.85
CA MET A 264 -21.75 -9.08 4.13
C MET A 264 -23.11 -9.79 3.93
N ASP A 265 -23.63 -9.87 2.70
CA ASP A 265 -24.84 -10.65 2.36
C ASP A 265 -24.50 -12.16 2.29
N GLU A 266 -24.96 -12.92 3.28
CA GLU A 266 -24.73 -14.37 3.39
C GLU A 266 -25.21 -15.15 2.16
N ARG A 267 -26.31 -14.74 1.53
CA ARG A 267 -26.82 -15.39 0.31
C ARG A 267 -25.86 -15.14 -0.85
N VAL A 268 -25.34 -13.94 -1.01
CA VAL A 268 -24.32 -13.62 -2.04
C VAL A 268 -23.04 -14.41 -1.77
N LEU A 269 -22.56 -14.46 -0.54
CA LEU A 269 -21.38 -15.24 -0.16
C LEU A 269 -21.54 -16.74 -0.48
N ALA A 270 -22.70 -17.31 -0.19
CA ALA A 270 -23.03 -18.71 -0.47
C ALA A 270 -23.08 -19.01 -1.96
N LEU A 271 -23.81 -18.19 -2.74
CA LEU A 271 -23.90 -18.32 -4.21
C LEU A 271 -22.53 -18.26 -4.89
N ASN A 272 -21.62 -17.45 -4.34
CA ASN A 272 -20.28 -17.28 -4.88
C ASN A 272 -19.24 -18.26 -4.30
N MET A 273 -19.67 -19.25 -3.51
CA MET A 273 -18.83 -20.28 -2.90
C MET A 273 -17.64 -19.71 -2.10
N ARG A 274 -17.87 -18.62 -1.34
CA ARG A 274 -16.79 -17.94 -0.60
C ARG A 274 -16.15 -18.82 0.48
N GLY A 275 -16.96 -19.67 1.10
CA GLY A 275 -16.55 -20.65 2.12
C GLY A 275 -16.44 -20.08 3.54
N HIS A 276 -17.06 -18.94 3.82
CA HIS A 276 -17.24 -18.34 5.15
C HIS A 276 -18.44 -17.38 5.13
N ASP A 277 -18.83 -16.86 6.30
CA ASP A 277 -19.98 -15.98 6.49
C ASP A 277 -19.60 -14.57 7.01
N GLY A 278 -20.63 -13.74 7.22
CA GLY A 278 -20.46 -12.41 7.80
C GLY A 278 -19.90 -12.45 9.22
N GLN A 279 -20.23 -13.47 10.02
CA GLN A 279 -19.76 -13.59 11.40
C GLN A 279 -18.24 -13.82 11.47
N ALA A 280 -17.68 -14.66 10.60
CA ALA A 280 -16.23 -14.83 10.48
C ALA A 280 -15.53 -13.50 10.17
N THR A 281 -16.15 -12.64 9.37
CA THR A 281 -15.63 -11.28 9.10
C THR A 281 -15.67 -10.41 10.36
N ARG A 282 -16.79 -10.40 11.09
CA ARG A 282 -16.91 -9.65 12.36
C ARG A 282 -15.86 -10.07 13.39
N ASP A 283 -15.67 -11.37 13.56
CA ASP A 283 -14.70 -11.93 14.51
C ASP A 283 -13.26 -11.56 14.12
N ALA A 284 -12.90 -11.71 12.84
CA ALA A 284 -11.59 -11.32 12.35
C ALA A 284 -11.32 -9.82 12.56
N PHE A 285 -12.29 -8.97 12.29
CA PHE A 285 -12.16 -7.52 12.47
C PHE A 285 -12.00 -7.13 13.94
N ARG A 286 -12.77 -7.74 14.84
CA ARG A 286 -12.62 -7.56 16.29
C ARG A 286 -11.21 -7.94 16.73
N LEU A 287 -10.73 -9.13 16.35
CA LEU A 287 -9.42 -9.64 16.71
C LEU A 287 -8.29 -8.74 16.18
N LEU A 288 -8.32 -8.36 14.91
CA LEU A 288 -7.33 -7.48 14.31
C LEU A 288 -7.28 -6.12 15.00
N ARG A 289 -8.44 -5.54 15.34
CA ARG A 289 -8.51 -4.24 15.99
C ARG A 289 -7.95 -4.29 17.40
N LEU A 290 -8.31 -5.30 18.19
CA LEU A 290 -7.77 -5.51 19.55
C LEU A 290 -6.27 -5.87 19.53
N GLY A 291 -5.77 -6.48 18.45
CA GLY A 291 -4.33 -6.65 18.21
C GLY A 291 -3.61 -5.39 17.70
N GLY A 292 -4.34 -4.28 17.51
CA GLY A 292 -3.82 -3.00 17.06
C GLY A 292 -3.60 -2.88 15.55
N PHE A 293 -3.89 -3.90 14.74
CA PHE A 293 -3.65 -3.87 13.30
C PHE A 293 -4.48 -2.81 12.60
N LYS A 294 -3.92 -2.22 11.53
CA LYS A 294 -4.71 -1.50 10.54
C LYS A 294 -5.47 -2.51 9.68
N ILE A 295 -6.77 -2.29 9.49
CA ILE A 295 -7.63 -3.24 8.79
C ILE A 295 -8.00 -2.67 7.42
N HIS A 296 -7.59 -3.38 6.38
CA HIS A 296 -7.88 -3.04 5.00
C HIS A 296 -8.85 -4.05 4.40
N GLY A 297 -10.12 -3.68 4.27
CA GLY A 297 -11.13 -4.54 3.69
C GLY A 297 -11.04 -4.60 2.16
N HIS A 298 -11.46 -5.72 1.60
CA HIS A 298 -11.70 -5.88 0.17
C HIS A 298 -13.17 -6.24 -0.06
N TRP A 299 -13.91 -5.34 -0.69
CA TRP A 299 -15.34 -5.47 -0.96
C TRP A 299 -15.61 -5.48 -2.46
N MET A 300 -16.54 -6.31 -2.90
CA MET A 300 -16.83 -6.59 -4.30
C MET A 300 -18.33 -6.45 -4.58
N PRO A 301 -18.77 -5.37 -5.25
CA PRO A 301 -20.09 -5.33 -5.87
C PRO A 301 -20.11 -6.20 -7.14
N ASN A 302 -21.29 -6.35 -7.74
CA ASN A 302 -21.50 -7.07 -9.01
C ASN A 302 -21.20 -8.58 -8.90
N LEU A 303 -21.33 -9.17 -7.72
CA LEU A 303 -21.19 -10.63 -7.54
C LEU A 303 -22.45 -11.37 -8.02
N LEU A 304 -22.35 -12.68 -8.25
CA LEU A 304 -23.51 -13.50 -8.62
C LEU A 304 -24.61 -13.38 -7.56
N GLY A 305 -25.81 -13.00 -7.99
CA GLY A 305 -26.97 -12.81 -7.11
C GLY A 305 -27.05 -11.44 -6.44
N ALA A 306 -26.12 -10.53 -6.69
CA ALA A 306 -26.20 -9.14 -6.25
C ALA A 306 -26.95 -8.26 -7.27
N THR A 307 -27.49 -7.15 -6.79
CA THR A 307 -28.07 -6.06 -7.57
C THR A 307 -27.45 -4.73 -7.12
N PRO A 308 -27.46 -3.66 -7.93
CA PRO A 308 -26.93 -2.37 -7.49
C PRO A 308 -27.55 -1.89 -6.17
N ALA A 309 -28.85 -2.13 -5.95
CA ALA A 309 -29.52 -1.79 -4.71
C ALA A 309 -29.04 -2.63 -3.52
N SER A 310 -28.88 -3.95 -3.69
CA SER A 310 -28.35 -4.81 -2.61
C SER A 310 -26.89 -4.50 -2.30
N ASP A 311 -26.07 -4.21 -3.31
CA ASP A 311 -24.67 -3.80 -3.13
C ASP A 311 -24.57 -2.49 -2.34
N MET A 312 -25.49 -1.54 -2.57
CA MET A 312 -25.50 -0.30 -1.80
C MET A 312 -25.90 -0.51 -0.34
N ALA A 313 -26.86 -1.39 -0.07
CA ALA A 313 -27.22 -1.78 1.30
C ALA A 313 -26.06 -2.50 2.00
N ASP A 314 -25.40 -3.43 1.29
CA ASP A 314 -24.23 -4.16 1.76
C ASP A 314 -23.06 -3.22 2.07
N TYR A 315 -22.77 -2.27 1.19
CA TYR A 315 -21.72 -1.26 1.39
C TYR A 315 -22.00 -0.35 2.59
N ALA A 316 -23.26 0.09 2.78
CA ALA A 316 -23.65 0.87 3.94
C ALA A 316 -23.41 0.09 5.25
N SER A 317 -23.74 -1.20 5.26
CA SER A 317 -23.54 -2.07 6.43
C SER A 317 -22.08 -2.12 6.91
N LEU A 318 -21.10 -1.98 6.02
CA LEU A 318 -19.67 -1.96 6.39
C LEU A 318 -19.33 -0.82 7.37
N TRP A 319 -20.09 0.28 7.31
CA TRP A 319 -19.87 1.48 8.12
C TRP A 319 -20.81 1.52 9.32
N ASP A 320 -22.05 1.05 9.13
CA ASP A 320 -23.07 1.06 10.17
C ASP A 320 -22.81 -0.01 11.23
N ASP A 321 -22.41 -1.23 10.82
CA ASP A 321 -22.09 -2.35 11.72
C ASP A 321 -20.82 -2.05 12.53
N PRO A 322 -20.90 -1.85 13.86
CA PRO A 322 -19.74 -1.57 14.71
C PRO A 322 -18.68 -2.68 14.72
N ALA A 323 -19.02 -3.90 14.31
CA ALA A 323 -18.07 -5.00 14.23
C ALA A 323 -17.13 -4.91 13.01
N ILE A 324 -17.52 -4.13 11.99
CA ILE A 324 -16.81 -4.06 10.71
C ILE A 324 -15.96 -2.78 10.64
N ARG A 325 -16.48 -1.64 10.18
CA ARG A 325 -15.80 -0.32 10.19
C ARG A 325 -14.30 -0.37 9.79
N PRO A 326 -13.95 -0.76 8.55
CA PRO A 326 -12.57 -0.87 8.10
C PRO A 326 -11.84 0.48 8.07
N ASP A 327 -10.53 0.48 8.30
CA ASP A 327 -9.70 1.69 8.17
C ASP A 327 -9.45 2.07 6.71
N GLU A 328 -9.26 1.05 5.87
CA GLU A 328 -9.09 1.19 4.43
C GLU A 328 -9.99 0.21 3.68
N LEU A 329 -10.39 0.57 2.47
CA LEU A 329 -11.20 -0.30 1.61
C LEU A 329 -10.70 -0.30 0.16
N LYS A 330 -10.64 -1.50 -0.43
CA LYS A 330 -10.61 -1.75 -1.86
C LYS A 330 -12.02 -2.05 -2.35
N ILE A 331 -12.50 -1.29 -3.33
CA ILE A 331 -13.77 -1.54 -4.02
C ILE A 331 -13.46 -2.14 -5.37
N TYR A 332 -13.63 -3.45 -5.52
CA TYR A 332 -13.35 -4.18 -6.76
C TYR A 332 -14.65 -4.76 -7.32
N PRO A 333 -15.37 -4.01 -8.18
CA PRO A 333 -16.51 -4.58 -8.90
C PRO A 333 -16.08 -5.85 -9.62
N CYS A 334 -16.85 -6.93 -9.47
CA CYS A 334 -16.53 -8.21 -10.06
C CYS A 334 -16.40 -8.08 -11.57
N MET A 335 -15.28 -8.55 -12.12
CA MET A 335 -15.01 -8.58 -13.56
C MET A 335 -15.19 -10.02 -14.03
N LEU A 336 -15.92 -10.22 -15.13
CA LEU A 336 -16.13 -11.56 -15.70
C LEU A 336 -14.90 -11.98 -16.50
N LEU A 337 -14.21 -13.03 -16.04
CA LEU A 337 -13.00 -13.58 -16.66
C LEU A 337 -13.28 -14.99 -17.18
N GLU A 338 -12.76 -15.32 -18.36
CA GLU A 338 -12.99 -16.63 -18.99
C GLU A 338 -12.43 -17.80 -18.17
N ASN A 339 -11.32 -17.59 -17.47
CA ASN A 339 -10.66 -18.60 -16.64
C ASN A 339 -11.19 -18.67 -15.19
N ALA A 340 -12.33 -18.04 -14.91
CA ALA A 340 -13.06 -18.15 -13.65
C ALA A 340 -14.31 -19.02 -13.84
N GLU A 341 -14.70 -19.78 -12.82
CA GLU A 341 -15.89 -20.65 -12.88
C GLU A 341 -17.19 -19.85 -13.13
N LEU A 342 -17.22 -18.58 -12.69
CA LEU A 342 -18.31 -17.64 -12.97
C LEU A 342 -18.61 -17.48 -14.47
N TYR A 343 -17.63 -17.71 -15.35
CA TYR A 343 -17.84 -17.71 -16.80
C TYR A 343 -18.90 -18.73 -17.24
N ALA A 344 -18.89 -19.93 -16.66
CA ALA A 344 -19.88 -20.95 -16.99
C ALA A 344 -21.30 -20.55 -16.55
N TYR A 345 -21.45 -19.84 -15.43
CA TYR A 345 -22.73 -19.29 -14.98
C TYR A 345 -23.25 -18.22 -15.95
N TRP A 346 -22.37 -17.36 -16.45
CA TRP A 346 -22.71 -16.38 -17.48
C TRP A 346 -23.14 -17.05 -18.80
N GLN A 347 -22.43 -18.09 -19.25
CA GLN A 347 -22.79 -18.84 -20.46
C GLN A 347 -24.18 -19.48 -20.37
N ARG A 348 -24.64 -19.84 -19.17
CA ARG A 348 -25.99 -20.37 -18.92
C ARG A 348 -27.04 -19.26 -18.70
N GLY A 349 -26.64 -17.99 -18.71
CA GLY A 349 -27.53 -16.84 -18.46
C GLY A 349 -27.86 -16.59 -16.99
N GLU A 350 -27.19 -17.29 -16.05
CA GLU A 350 -27.43 -17.19 -14.60
C GLU A 350 -26.74 -15.98 -13.96
N TYR A 351 -25.71 -15.44 -14.62
CA TYR A 351 -25.00 -14.22 -14.21
C TYR A 351 -25.03 -13.21 -15.35
N GLN A 352 -25.41 -11.98 -15.05
CA GLN A 352 -25.30 -10.85 -15.98
C GLN A 352 -24.47 -9.77 -15.28
N PRO A 353 -23.24 -9.49 -15.75
CA PRO A 353 -22.44 -8.42 -15.16
C PRO A 353 -23.11 -7.08 -15.38
N TYR A 354 -23.00 -6.20 -14.39
CA TYR A 354 -23.47 -4.82 -14.49
C TYR A 354 -22.92 -4.13 -15.73
N THR A 355 -23.76 -3.26 -16.28
CA THR A 355 -23.33 -2.26 -17.25
C THR A 355 -22.34 -1.30 -16.61
N GLU A 356 -21.56 -0.63 -17.44
CA GLU A 356 -20.58 0.35 -16.96
C GLU A 356 -21.23 1.52 -16.20
N GLU A 357 -22.42 1.95 -16.61
CA GLU A 357 -23.16 3.03 -15.95
C GLU A 357 -23.67 2.59 -14.56
N GLU A 358 -24.14 1.34 -14.43
CA GLU A 358 -24.52 0.78 -13.12
C GLU A 358 -23.31 0.71 -12.18
N VAL A 359 -22.16 0.23 -12.66
CA VAL A 359 -20.92 0.23 -11.87
C VAL A 359 -20.53 1.65 -11.48
N LEU A 360 -20.59 2.60 -12.41
CA LEU A 360 -20.29 4.01 -12.12
C LEU A 360 -21.21 4.56 -11.03
N ASN A 361 -22.51 4.29 -11.10
CA ASN A 361 -23.49 4.74 -10.09
C ASN A 361 -23.21 4.13 -8.71
N VAL A 362 -22.94 2.82 -8.62
CA VAL A 362 -22.52 2.18 -7.37
C VAL A 362 -21.27 2.85 -6.80
N LEU A 363 -20.27 3.12 -7.65
CA LEU A 363 -19.03 3.77 -7.21
C LEU A 363 -19.23 5.22 -6.75
N VAL A 364 -20.14 5.97 -7.38
CA VAL A 364 -20.50 7.34 -6.97
C VAL A 364 -21.08 7.32 -5.56
N GLU A 365 -22.08 6.47 -5.32
CA GLU A 365 -22.75 6.38 -4.02
C GLU A 365 -21.84 5.81 -2.93
N CYS A 366 -21.04 4.77 -3.22
CA CYS A 366 -20.03 4.25 -2.29
C CYS A 366 -19.11 5.38 -1.81
N LYS A 367 -18.64 6.22 -2.73
CA LYS A 367 -17.74 7.33 -2.43
C LYS A 367 -18.44 8.48 -1.70
N ALA A 368 -19.74 8.67 -1.90
CA ALA A 368 -20.54 9.67 -1.19
C ALA A 368 -20.64 9.34 0.30
N ILE A 369 -20.90 8.08 0.65
CA ILE A 369 -21.19 7.66 2.02
C ILE A 369 -19.96 7.20 2.82
N THR A 370 -18.80 7.07 2.17
CA THR A 370 -17.58 6.61 2.86
C THR A 370 -17.18 7.58 3.99
N PRO A 371 -17.02 7.08 5.23
CA PRO A 371 -16.64 7.91 6.38
C PRO A 371 -15.30 8.62 6.21
N ARG A 372 -15.14 9.72 6.95
CA ARG A 372 -13.94 10.57 6.89
C ARG A 372 -12.69 9.86 7.39
N TYR A 373 -12.82 8.96 8.36
CA TYR A 373 -11.71 8.16 8.91
C TYR A 373 -11.24 7.04 7.96
N ALA A 374 -12.01 6.73 6.93
CA ALA A 374 -11.74 5.60 6.05
C ALA A 374 -10.98 6.04 4.79
N ARG A 375 -10.11 5.17 4.27
CA ARG A 375 -9.37 5.39 3.03
C ARG A 375 -9.80 4.44 1.92
N LEU A 376 -10.35 4.99 0.82
CA LEU A 376 -10.57 4.20 -0.41
C LEU A 376 -9.29 4.08 -1.22
N THR A 377 -8.49 3.07 -0.90
CA THR A 377 -7.14 2.88 -1.42
C THR A 377 -7.15 2.58 -2.92
N ARG A 378 -8.01 1.66 -3.37
CA ARG A 378 -8.19 1.37 -4.79
C ARG A 378 -9.66 1.15 -5.13
N VAL A 379 -10.06 1.66 -6.28
CA VAL A 379 -11.41 1.57 -6.83
C VAL A 379 -11.22 1.02 -8.23
N VAL A 380 -11.71 -0.20 -8.47
CA VAL A 380 -11.45 -1.05 -9.63
C VAL A 380 -10.03 -1.67 -9.62
N ARG A 381 -9.97 -2.97 -9.89
CA ARG A 381 -8.74 -3.74 -9.98
C ARG A 381 -8.01 -3.46 -11.31
N ASP A 382 -6.69 -3.57 -11.33
CA ASP A 382 -5.92 -3.66 -12.57
C ASP A 382 -6.04 -5.09 -13.10
N ILE A 383 -7.06 -5.36 -13.90
CA ILE A 383 -7.09 -6.57 -14.73
C ILE A 383 -6.95 -6.13 -16.18
N PRO A 384 -6.03 -6.72 -16.97
CA PRO A 384 -5.95 -6.41 -18.39
C PRO A 384 -7.30 -6.65 -19.06
N THR A 385 -7.82 -5.64 -19.75
CA THR A 385 -9.17 -5.68 -20.33
C THR A 385 -9.34 -6.78 -21.39
N THR A 386 -8.24 -7.28 -21.95
CA THR A 386 -8.20 -8.44 -22.85
C THR A 386 -8.70 -9.72 -22.21
N ASN A 387 -8.68 -9.84 -20.88
CA ASN A 387 -9.21 -11.00 -20.15
C ASN A 387 -10.70 -10.85 -19.77
N VAL A 388 -11.30 -9.68 -20.01
CA VAL A 388 -12.66 -9.37 -19.58
C VAL A 388 -13.63 -9.77 -20.67
N VAL A 389 -14.51 -10.72 -20.36
CA VAL A 389 -15.46 -11.28 -21.33
C VAL A 389 -16.62 -10.32 -21.60
N ALA A 390 -17.21 -9.76 -20.54
CA ALA A 390 -18.36 -8.85 -20.60
C ALA A 390 -18.44 -7.98 -19.34
N GLY A 391 -19.22 -6.90 -19.42
CA GLY A 391 -19.39 -5.91 -18.34
C GLY A 391 -18.63 -4.61 -18.62
N PHE A 392 -17.93 -4.07 -17.63
CA PHE A 392 -17.21 -2.81 -17.72
C PHE A 392 -15.73 -3.00 -18.07
N THR A 393 -15.16 -2.08 -18.85
CA THR A 393 -13.74 -2.13 -19.27
C THR A 393 -12.99 -0.81 -19.04
N LYS A 394 -13.67 0.30 -18.73
CA LYS A 394 -13.00 1.58 -18.45
C LYS A 394 -12.10 1.51 -17.23
N ALA A 395 -10.81 1.78 -17.43
CA ALA A 395 -9.80 1.85 -16.36
C ALA A 395 -9.88 3.14 -15.51
N ASN A 396 -10.64 4.16 -15.94
CA ASN A 396 -10.71 5.47 -15.28
C ASN A 396 -12.01 5.73 -14.49
N LEU A 397 -12.78 4.68 -14.15
CA LEU A 397 -14.06 4.79 -13.43
C LEU A 397 -13.96 5.59 -12.12
N ARG A 398 -12.84 5.48 -11.39
CA ARG A 398 -12.60 6.30 -10.19
C ARG A 398 -12.66 7.81 -10.48
N GLN A 399 -12.07 8.24 -11.59
CA GLN A 399 -12.02 9.65 -11.97
C GLN A 399 -13.40 10.15 -12.40
N LEU A 400 -14.14 9.31 -13.14
CA LEU A 400 -15.51 9.60 -13.55
C LEU A 400 -16.45 9.75 -12.34
N ALA A 401 -16.37 8.83 -11.38
CA ALA A 401 -17.16 8.92 -10.15
C ALA A 401 -16.84 10.19 -9.33
N GLN A 402 -15.55 10.57 -9.25
CA GLN A 402 -15.15 11.82 -8.59
C GLN A 402 -15.65 13.06 -9.31
N LYS A 403 -15.66 13.05 -10.65
CA LYS A 403 -16.18 14.15 -11.46
C LYS A 403 -17.68 14.34 -11.22
N ARG A 404 -18.46 13.25 -11.29
CA ARG A 404 -19.92 13.28 -11.06
C ARG A 404 -20.27 13.81 -9.68
N LEU A 405 -19.63 13.30 -8.62
CA LEU A 405 -19.83 13.81 -7.26
C LEU A 405 -19.52 15.31 -7.10
N LYS A 406 -18.52 15.82 -7.84
CA LYS A 406 -18.18 17.25 -7.81
C LYS A 406 -19.25 18.09 -8.51
N GLU A 407 -19.77 17.62 -9.64
CA GLU A 407 -20.84 18.28 -10.39
C GLU A 407 -22.16 18.31 -9.59
N GLU A 408 -22.41 17.28 -8.79
CA GLU A 408 -23.58 17.17 -7.90
C GLU A 408 -23.43 17.91 -6.56
N GLY A 409 -22.29 18.57 -6.30
CA GLY A 409 -22.06 19.31 -5.06
C GLY A 409 -21.86 18.46 -3.81
N ARG A 410 -21.59 17.15 -3.95
CA ARG A 410 -21.42 16.17 -2.87
C ARG A 410 -20.03 15.51 -2.91
N PRO A 411 -18.94 16.25 -2.70
CA PRO A 411 -17.59 15.70 -2.83
C PRO A 411 -17.31 14.59 -1.81
N CYS A 412 -16.67 13.52 -2.26
CA CYS A 412 -16.22 12.39 -1.43
C CYS A 412 -15.29 12.83 -0.29
N GLN A 413 -15.59 12.39 0.93
CA GLN A 413 -14.87 12.79 2.15
C GLN A 413 -13.88 11.74 2.71
N CYS A 414 -13.66 10.62 2.03
CA CYS A 414 -12.61 9.65 2.44
C CYS A 414 -11.21 10.29 2.49
N ILE A 415 -10.30 9.72 3.29
CA ILE A 415 -8.91 10.18 3.47
C ILE A 415 -8.26 10.52 2.12
N ARG A 416 -8.28 9.60 1.15
CA ARG A 416 -7.60 9.76 -0.16
C ARG A 416 -8.07 10.97 -0.99
N CYS A 417 -9.30 11.44 -0.76
CA CYS A 417 -9.82 12.64 -1.44
C CYS A 417 -9.44 13.94 -0.73
N ARG A 418 -8.99 13.85 0.53
CA ARG A 418 -8.65 14.97 1.39
C ARG A 418 -7.15 15.13 1.61
N GLU A 419 -6.31 14.11 1.40
CA GLU A 419 -4.84 14.18 1.56
C GLU A 419 -4.27 15.46 0.92
N VAL A 420 -3.47 16.20 1.69
CA VAL A 420 -2.68 17.31 1.17
C VAL A 420 -1.64 16.72 0.23
N ARG A 421 -1.63 17.20 -1.02
CA ARG A 421 -0.74 16.65 -2.05
C ARG A 421 0.56 17.43 -2.01
N ARG A 422 0.91 18.09 -3.10
CA ARG A 422 2.06 19.01 -3.18
C ARG A 422 1.69 20.43 -2.73
N THR A 423 0.66 20.56 -1.89
CA THR A 423 0.21 21.87 -1.39
C THR A 423 1.00 22.14 -0.13
N GLU A 424 1.82 23.18 -0.14
CA GLU A 424 2.43 23.70 1.08
C GLU A 424 1.33 24.28 1.96
N ILE A 425 1.33 23.88 3.23
CA ILE A 425 0.34 24.27 4.22
C ILE A 425 1.09 24.69 5.45
N THR A 426 0.68 25.79 6.07
CA THR A 426 1.34 26.29 7.27
C THR A 426 0.67 25.76 8.53
N ALA A 427 1.43 25.77 9.64
CA ALA A 427 0.93 25.42 10.98
C ALA A 427 -0.39 26.12 11.34
N ALA A 428 -0.47 27.43 11.06
CA ALA A 428 -1.58 28.29 11.45
C ALA A 428 -2.89 27.95 10.72
N GLU A 429 -2.80 27.28 9.57
CA GLU A 429 -3.96 26.89 8.78
C GLU A 429 -4.59 25.57 9.25
N MET A 430 -3.89 24.82 10.12
CA MET A 430 -4.31 23.48 10.52
C MET A 430 -5.10 23.47 11.82
N ARG A 431 -6.16 22.66 11.86
CA ARG A 431 -7.01 22.43 13.03
C ARG A 431 -7.18 20.93 13.27
N LEU A 432 -7.20 20.53 14.53
CA LEU A 432 -7.56 19.16 14.90
C LEU A 432 -9.05 18.95 14.69
N ARG A 433 -9.39 17.94 13.90
CA ARG A 433 -10.72 17.33 13.83
C ARG A 433 -10.64 15.93 14.42
N VAL A 434 -11.59 15.61 15.29
CA VAL A 434 -11.70 14.29 15.91
C VAL A 434 -12.98 13.63 15.42
N GLU A 435 -12.85 12.46 14.80
CA GLU A 435 -13.98 11.57 14.52
C GLU A 435 -13.92 10.44 15.55
N GLU A 436 -14.92 10.38 16.42
CA GLU A 436 -15.08 9.33 17.41
C GLU A 436 -16.11 8.31 16.91
N TYR A 437 -15.81 7.02 17.05
CA TYR A 437 -16.73 5.96 16.68
C TYR A 437 -16.49 4.69 17.51
N ALA A 438 -17.58 4.12 18.03
CA ALA A 438 -17.54 2.85 18.75
C ALA A 438 -17.28 1.67 17.80
N THR A 439 -16.65 0.61 18.30
CA THR A 439 -16.62 -0.69 17.64
C THR A 439 -16.97 -1.78 18.63
N VAL A 440 -16.96 -3.05 18.22
CA VAL A 440 -17.07 -4.16 19.17
C VAL A 440 -15.78 -4.24 20.01
N GLY A 441 -15.88 -3.77 21.25
CA GLY A 441 -14.81 -3.88 22.26
C GLY A 441 -13.82 -2.71 22.30
N THR A 442 -13.99 -1.67 21.48
CA THR A 442 -13.14 -0.47 21.54
C THR A 442 -13.92 0.82 21.26
N MET A 443 -13.45 1.94 21.79
CA MET A 443 -13.74 3.27 21.27
C MET A 443 -12.58 3.74 20.38
N GLU A 444 -12.86 4.13 19.14
CA GLU A 444 -11.85 4.61 18.20
C GLU A 444 -11.92 6.13 18.04
N TYR A 445 -10.75 6.76 17.99
CA TYR A 445 -10.56 8.17 17.70
C TYR A 445 -9.67 8.34 16.48
N PHE A 446 -10.22 8.94 15.43
CA PHE A 446 -9.45 9.42 14.29
C PHE A 446 -9.11 10.89 14.52
N LEU A 447 -7.85 11.17 14.85
CA LEU A 447 -7.30 12.51 15.07
C LEU A 447 -6.75 13.03 13.75
N GLY A 448 -7.48 13.86 13.02
CA GLY A 448 -7.08 14.44 11.74
C GLY A 448 -6.63 15.90 11.88
N MET A 449 -5.43 16.23 11.41
CA MET A 449 -4.99 17.62 11.28
C MET A 449 -5.36 18.13 9.89
N GLU A 450 -6.30 19.07 9.84
CA GLU A 450 -6.98 19.49 8.61
C GLU A 450 -6.92 21.00 8.38
N THR A 451 -6.86 21.44 7.12
CA THR A 451 -7.04 22.85 6.75
C THR A 451 -8.51 23.28 6.91
N ALA A 452 -8.77 24.59 6.81
CA ALA A 452 -10.14 25.13 6.82
C ALA A 452 -11.03 24.52 5.70
N GLU A 453 -10.43 24.16 4.56
CA GLU A 453 -11.09 23.52 3.42
C GLU A 453 -11.20 21.99 3.57
N GLY A 454 -10.81 21.45 4.72
CA GLY A 454 -10.89 20.02 5.03
C GLY A 454 -9.81 19.16 4.38
N LYS A 455 -8.67 19.76 3.96
CA LYS A 455 -7.52 18.99 3.45
C LYS A 455 -6.71 18.42 4.61
N LEU A 456 -6.35 17.13 4.53
CA LEU A 456 -5.74 16.36 5.62
C LEU A 456 -4.22 16.35 5.51
N ALA A 457 -3.54 17.02 6.45
CA ALA A 457 -2.08 17.13 6.53
C ALA A 457 -1.43 15.96 7.28
N GLY A 458 -2.15 15.37 8.22
CA GLY A 458 -1.72 14.18 8.94
C GLY A 458 -2.86 13.64 9.80
N PHE A 459 -2.72 12.40 10.24
CA PHE A 459 -3.70 11.79 11.13
C PHE A 459 -3.08 10.74 12.05
N LEU A 460 -3.80 10.45 13.13
CA LEU A 460 -3.52 9.34 14.03
C LEU A 460 -4.81 8.54 14.29
N ARG A 461 -4.68 7.21 14.35
CA ARG A 461 -5.74 6.29 14.80
C ARG A 461 -5.44 5.82 16.22
N LEU A 462 -6.23 6.28 17.19
CA LEU A 462 -6.17 5.85 18.58
C LEU A 462 -7.35 4.91 18.86
N SER A 463 -7.05 3.78 19.47
CA SER A 463 -8.03 2.78 19.90
C SER A 463 -7.95 2.63 21.41
N LEU A 464 -9.12 2.69 22.07
CA LEU A 464 -9.28 2.52 23.51
C LEU A 464 -10.10 1.25 23.76
N PRO A 465 -9.46 0.09 24.02
CA PRO A 465 -10.15 -1.17 24.32
C PRO A 465 -10.94 -1.14 25.63
N ASP A 466 -12.21 -1.58 25.61
CA ASP A 466 -13.01 -1.69 26.83
C ASP A 466 -12.28 -2.56 27.87
N PRO A 467 -12.12 -2.10 29.13
CA PRO A 467 -11.45 -2.89 30.18
C PRO A 467 -12.07 -4.27 30.43
N ASN A 468 -13.35 -4.46 30.10
CA ASN A 468 -14.06 -5.75 30.23
C ASN A 468 -13.94 -6.63 28.97
N GLN A 469 -13.33 -6.12 27.90
CA GLN A 469 -13.15 -6.86 26.67
C GLN A 469 -12.03 -7.89 26.85
N GLU A 470 -12.33 -9.16 26.55
CA GLU A 470 -11.30 -10.18 26.42
C GLU A 470 -10.38 -9.83 25.25
N LEU A 471 -9.09 -9.64 25.56
CA LEU A 471 -8.06 -9.30 24.60
C LEU A 471 -7.44 -10.58 23.99
N PRO A 472 -7.23 -10.62 22.66
CA PRO A 472 -6.57 -11.76 22.04
C PRO A 472 -5.08 -11.86 22.39
N LEU A 473 -4.47 -10.76 22.83
CA LEU A 473 -3.07 -10.68 23.24
C LEU A 473 -3.02 -10.12 24.66
N PRO A 474 -2.87 -10.97 25.70
CA PRO A 474 -2.92 -10.56 27.10
C PRO A 474 -1.91 -9.47 27.47
N GLU A 475 -0.76 -9.42 26.79
CA GLU A 475 0.26 -8.39 26.99
C GLU A 475 -0.22 -6.96 26.69
N LEU A 476 -1.32 -6.79 25.95
CA LEU A 476 -1.93 -5.50 25.65
C LEU A 476 -2.94 -5.03 26.73
N ALA A 477 -3.12 -5.81 27.81
CA ALA A 477 -3.99 -5.40 28.91
C ALA A 477 -3.61 -4.01 29.45
N ASN A 478 -4.62 -3.18 29.73
CA ASN A 478 -4.48 -1.80 30.22
C ASN A 478 -3.69 -0.83 29.29
N HIS A 479 -3.51 -1.18 28.02
CA HIS A 479 -2.92 -0.28 27.03
C HIS A 479 -3.99 0.38 26.16
N ALA A 480 -3.90 1.70 26.02
CA ALA A 480 -4.44 2.36 24.84
C ALA A 480 -3.57 1.99 23.62
N MET A 481 -4.11 1.99 22.42
CA MET A 481 -3.40 1.53 21.23
C MET A 481 -3.36 2.59 20.13
N ILE A 482 -2.15 3.01 19.74
CA ILE A 482 -1.94 3.78 18.51
C ILE A 482 -1.80 2.79 17.35
N ARG A 483 -2.81 2.76 16.47
CA ARG A 483 -2.90 1.83 15.33
C ARG A 483 -2.21 2.37 14.07
N GLU A 484 -2.14 3.69 13.95
CA GLU A 484 -1.49 4.35 12.81
C GLU A 484 -1.15 5.80 13.14
N VAL A 485 0.03 6.25 12.69
CA VAL A 485 0.39 7.67 12.57
C VAL A 485 0.84 7.90 11.14
N HIS A 486 0.26 8.91 10.48
CA HIS A 486 0.62 9.25 9.11
C HIS A 486 0.66 10.76 8.92
N VAL A 487 1.74 11.27 8.34
CA VAL A 487 1.93 12.69 8.02
C VAL A 487 2.22 12.80 6.52
N TYR A 488 1.47 13.66 5.84
CA TYR A 488 1.60 13.93 4.41
C TYR A 488 2.55 15.11 4.18
N GLY A 489 3.32 15.05 3.09
CA GLY A 489 4.29 16.09 2.71
C GLY A 489 5.63 16.02 3.45
N PRO A 490 6.63 16.82 3.01
CA PRO A 490 7.86 17.03 3.77
C PRO A 490 7.48 17.63 5.13
N ALA A 491 8.10 17.12 6.21
CA ALA A 491 7.76 17.49 7.58
C ALA A 491 7.72 19.02 7.72
N LEU A 492 6.52 19.58 7.90
CA LEU A 492 6.34 21.01 8.08
C LEU A 492 7.08 21.45 9.35
N PRO A 493 8.08 22.35 9.28
CA PRO A 493 8.50 23.09 10.45
C PRO A 493 7.33 24.00 10.86
N LEU A 494 6.84 23.82 12.09
CA LEU A 494 5.91 24.79 12.68
C LEU A 494 6.77 26.02 13.04
N GLY A 495 6.38 27.21 12.53
CA GLY A 495 7.23 28.41 12.42
C GLY A 495 7.70 29.06 13.74
N GLU A 496 8.64 30.00 13.60
CA GLU A 496 9.51 30.59 14.65
C GLU A 496 8.91 31.72 15.51
N GLU A 497 7.59 31.94 15.52
CA GLU A 497 7.02 33.08 16.26
C GLU A 497 5.95 32.67 17.27
N SER A 498 6.38 32.22 18.46
CA SER A 498 5.85 32.61 19.78
C SER A 498 6.39 31.73 20.91
N GLN A 499 6.53 32.30 22.11
CA GLN A 499 7.08 31.63 23.29
C GLN A 499 6.19 30.45 23.75
N GLY A 500 6.62 29.21 23.45
CA GLY A 500 6.06 27.99 24.02
C GLY A 500 6.72 26.72 23.47
N GLU A 501 7.10 25.79 24.35
CA GLU A 501 7.77 24.52 24.01
C GLU A 501 6.98 23.62 23.02
N ALA A 502 5.68 23.88 22.84
CA ALA A 502 4.79 23.11 21.98
C ALA A 502 4.95 23.38 20.47
N GLN A 503 5.65 24.45 20.06
CA GLN A 503 5.73 24.86 18.65
C GLN A 503 6.94 24.30 17.89
N HIS A 504 7.89 23.62 18.55
CA HIS A 504 9.01 22.94 17.87
C HIS A 504 8.75 21.45 17.57
N MET A 505 7.55 20.94 17.86
CA MET A 505 7.18 19.52 17.69
C MET A 505 6.58 19.29 16.29
N GLY A 506 7.22 18.43 15.48
CA GLY A 506 6.65 18.03 14.18
C GLY A 506 5.24 17.41 14.32
N LEU A 507 4.39 17.55 13.29
CA LEU A 507 2.96 17.20 13.33
C LEU A 507 2.64 15.81 13.91
N GLY A 508 3.43 14.79 13.54
CA GLY A 508 3.25 13.42 14.03
C GLY A 508 3.46 13.31 15.55
N MET A 509 4.39 14.08 16.09
CA MET A 509 4.67 14.12 17.52
C MET A 509 3.52 14.84 18.28
N TRP A 510 3.04 15.95 17.74
CA TRP A 510 1.87 16.62 18.30
C TRP A 510 0.66 15.67 18.41
N LEU A 511 0.39 14.90 17.34
CA LEU A 511 -0.67 13.89 17.31
C LEU A 511 -0.46 12.80 18.38
N ILE A 512 0.77 12.31 18.56
CA ILE A 512 1.09 11.33 19.61
C ILE A 512 0.85 11.92 21.00
N GLY A 513 1.21 13.19 21.23
CA GLY A 513 0.94 13.89 22.48
C GLY A 513 -0.55 13.98 22.79
N GLU A 514 -1.37 14.36 21.82
CA GLU A 514 -2.83 14.38 21.95
C GLU A 514 -3.42 12.99 22.21
N ALA A 515 -2.88 11.96 21.56
CA ALA A 515 -3.28 10.58 21.80
C ALA A 515 -2.98 10.13 23.24
N LYS A 516 -1.78 10.45 23.75
CA LYS A 516 -1.40 10.16 25.15
C LYS A 516 -2.31 10.89 26.15
N ARG A 517 -2.63 12.17 25.90
CA ARG A 517 -3.55 12.95 26.74
C ARG A 517 -4.92 12.27 26.84
N ARG A 518 -5.52 11.91 25.69
CA ARG A 518 -6.83 11.23 25.63
C ARG A 518 -6.81 9.87 26.30
N ALA A 519 -5.76 9.09 26.09
CA ALA A 519 -5.60 7.80 26.76
C ALA A 519 -5.52 7.95 28.29
N ARG A 520 -4.79 8.95 28.80
CA ARG A 520 -4.71 9.23 30.24
C ARG A 520 -6.06 9.65 30.82
N GLU A 521 -6.79 10.52 30.12
CA GLU A 521 -8.14 10.95 30.51
C GLU A 521 -9.15 9.80 30.53
N ALA A 522 -8.99 8.82 29.65
CA ALA A 522 -9.79 7.60 29.63
C ALA A 522 -9.33 6.54 30.65
N GLY A 523 -8.34 6.84 31.51
CA GLY A 523 -7.91 5.98 32.61
C GLY A 523 -6.84 4.93 32.27
N TYR A 524 -6.22 5.01 31.09
CA TYR A 524 -5.13 4.09 30.73
C TYR A 524 -3.82 4.52 31.39
N GLY A 525 -3.05 3.55 31.88
CA GLY A 525 -1.72 3.77 32.45
C GLY A 525 -0.58 3.70 31.43
N ARG A 526 -0.84 3.15 30.24
CA ARG A 526 0.16 2.96 29.18
C ARG A 526 -0.47 3.11 27.80
N VAL A 527 0.38 3.44 26.82
CA VAL A 527 0.04 3.40 25.40
C VAL A 527 0.99 2.45 24.68
N ALA A 528 0.42 1.55 23.87
CA ALA A 528 1.14 0.71 22.92
C ALA A 528 1.02 1.28 21.51
N VAL A 529 1.99 1.00 20.65
CA VAL A 529 1.92 1.31 19.22
C VAL A 529 2.32 0.11 18.38
N ILE A 530 1.55 -0.14 17.32
CA ILE A 530 1.88 -1.14 16.29
C ILE A 530 2.95 -0.61 15.32
N SER A 531 4.16 -0.38 15.83
CA SER A 531 5.25 0.15 15.02
C SER A 531 5.71 -0.87 13.97
N ALA A 532 6.02 -0.36 12.77
CA ALA A 532 6.81 -1.12 11.80
C ALA A 532 8.27 -1.10 12.24
N ILE A 533 9.04 -2.10 11.84
CA ILE A 533 10.45 -2.28 12.22
C ILE A 533 11.28 -1.01 11.99
N GLY A 534 11.20 -0.45 10.77
CA GLY A 534 11.90 0.78 10.39
C GLY A 534 11.41 2.07 11.05
N THR A 535 10.34 2.01 11.84
CA THR A 535 9.79 3.16 12.58
C THR A 535 10.06 3.11 14.08
N GLN A 536 10.60 2.00 14.61
CA GLN A 536 10.84 1.84 16.05
C GLN A 536 11.72 2.95 16.63
N GLN A 537 12.76 3.37 15.91
CA GLN A 537 13.63 4.47 16.34
C GLN A 537 12.92 5.82 16.45
N TYR A 538 11.91 6.07 15.63
CA TYR A 538 11.10 7.28 15.73
C TYR A 538 10.36 7.29 17.08
N TYR A 539 9.72 6.19 17.45
CA TYR A 539 9.04 6.06 18.74
C TYR A 539 10.03 6.03 19.92
N ALA A 540 11.20 5.40 19.78
CA ALA A 540 12.22 5.33 20.82
C ALA A 540 12.71 6.72 21.26
N LYS A 541 12.92 7.63 20.30
CA LYS A 541 13.24 9.06 20.57
C LYS A 541 12.15 9.80 21.34
N HIS A 542 10.97 9.19 21.50
CA HIS A 542 9.77 9.79 22.05
C HIS A 542 9.25 9.03 23.27
N GLY A 543 10.16 8.36 23.97
CA GLY A 543 9.92 7.72 25.26
C GLY A 543 9.21 6.37 25.18
N PHE A 544 9.08 5.80 23.97
CA PHE A 544 8.62 4.42 23.83
C PHE A 544 9.81 3.46 23.96
N VAL A 545 9.56 2.27 24.49
CA VAL A 545 10.53 1.18 24.57
C VAL A 545 9.97 -0.07 23.89
N VAL A 546 10.86 -0.95 23.43
CA VAL A 546 10.44 -2.27 22.92
C VAL A 546 9.90 -3.08 24.10
N ASP A 547 8.68 -3.59 23.97
CA ASP A 547 7.98 -4.39 24.98
C ASP A 547 7.26 -5.53 24.26
N GLY A 548 7.91 -6.70 24.24
CA GLY A 548 7.47 -7.85 23.46
C GLY A 548 7.35 -7.53 21.96
N LEU A 549 6.13 -7.60 21.43
CA LEU A 549 5.80 -7.44 20.00
C LEU A 549 5.44 -6.00 19.60
N TYR A 550 5.47 -5.06 20.56
CA TYR A 550 5.04 -3.68 20.40
C TYR A 550 6.10 -2.71 20.94
N MET A 551 5.90 -1.42 20.68
CA MET A 551 6.57 -0.36 21.42
C MET A 551 5.56 0.21 22.43
N THR A 552 5.94 0.34 23.70
CA THR A 552 5.06 0.86 24.76
C THR A 552 5.65 2.08 25.45
N CYS A 553 4.79 2.94 26.01
CA CYS A 553 5.18 4.12 26.75
C CYS A 553 4.22 4.31 27.94
N PRO A 554 4.71 4.53 29.17
CA PRO A 554 3.88 4.98 30.29
C PRO A 554 3.18 6.31 29.98
N LEU A 555 1.95 6.44 30.47
CA LEU A 555 1.15 7.67 30.35
C LEU A 555 1.28 8.56 31.57
#